data_AF-A0A946QI87-F1
#
_entry.id   AF-A0A946QI87-F1
#
_cell.length_a   1.000
_cell.length_b   1.000
_cell.length_c   1.000
_cell.angle_alpha   90.00
_cell.angle_beta   90.00
_cell.angle_gamma   90.00
#
_symmetry.space_group_name_H-M   'P 1'
#
loop_
_entity.id
_entity.type
_entity.pdbx_description
1 polymer ?
#
loop_
_entity_poly.entity_id
_entity_poly.type
_entity_poly.pdbx_seq_one_letter_code
_entity_poly.pdbx_strand_id
1 'polypeptide(L)' 'MELQTIWFFLWGLLWAVFFITDGFDFGVGTLYPFLGKTDQDKRMMINSIGP' A
#
# COMPACT_ATOMS: atom_id res chain seq x y z
N MET A 1 1.56 -30.82 12.22
CA MET A 1 0.45 -29.86 12.04
C MET A 1 0.77 -28.50 12.64
N GLU A 2 1.37 -28.40 13.83
CA GLU A 2 1.78 -27.11 14.44
C GLU A 2 2.58 -26.17 13.52
N LEU A 3 3.66 -26.67 12.92
CA LEU A 3 4.51 -25.86 12.02
C LEU A 3 3.74 -25.36 10.77
N GLN A 4 2.85 -26.18 10.23
CA GLN A 4 2.01 -25.81 9.08
C GLN A 4 1.06 -24.66 9.45
N THR A 5 0.42 -24.73 10.62
CA THR A 5 -0.45 -23.66 11.13
C THR A 5 0.33 -22.36 11.35
N ILE A 6 1.51 -22.43 11.97
CA ILE A 6 2.36 -21.26 12.19
C ILE A 6 2.74 -20.59 10.86
N TRP A 7 3.18 -21.37 9.87
CA TRP A 7 3.53 -20.83 8.56
C TRP A 7 2.34 -20.23 7.83
N PHE A 8 1.16 -20.82 7.94
CA PHE A 8 -0.06 -20.26 7.36
C PHE A 8 -0.37 -18.87 7.93
N PHE A 9 -0.28 -18.69 9.25
CA PHE A 9 -0.47 -17.39 9.88
C PHE A 9 0.60 -16.39 9.51
N LEU A 10 1.87 -16.82 9.44
CA LEU A 10 2.97 -15.95 9.00
C LEU A 10 2.75 -15.45 7.57
N TRP A 11 2.35 -16.33 6.66
CA TRP A 11 1.99 -15.92 5.30
C TRP A 11 0.83 -14.93 5.31
N GLY A 12 -0.25 -15.22 6.03
CA GLY A 12 -1.38 -14.30 6.15
C GLY A 12 -0.97 -12.93 6.67
N LEU A 13 -0.09 -12.88 7.68
CA LEU A 13 0.44 -11.64 8.24
C LEU A 13 1.30 -10.87 7.23
N LEU A 14 2.21 -11.56 6.52
CA LEU A 14 3.04 -10.94 5.49
C LEU A 14 2.20 -10.34 4.37
N TRP A 15 1.18 -11.06 3.89
CA TRP A 15 0.25 -10.55 2.89
C TRP A 15 -0.57 -9.37 3.41
N ALA A 16 -1.05 -9.42 4.66
CA ALA A 16 -1.79 -8.32 5.25
C ALA A 16 -0.95 -7.04 5.34
N VAL A 17 0.30 -7.15 5.80
CA VAL A 17 1.24 -6.02 5.86
C VAL A 17 1.52 -5.50 4.45
N PHE A 18 1.83 -6.38 3.51
CA PHE A 18 2.07 -6.02 2.10
C PHE A 18 0.87 -5.28 1.49
N PHE A 19 -0.36 -5.75 1.70
CA PHE A 19 -1.55 -5.08 1.18
C PHE A 19 -1.81 -3.73 1.84
N ILE A 20 -1.42 -3.55 3.11
CA ILE A 20 -1.55 -2.26 3.79
C ILE A 20 -0.51 -1.27 3.26
N THR A 21 0.75 -1.68 3.12
CA THR A 21 1.84 -0.81 2.66
C THR A 21 1.70 -0.51 1.18
N ASP A 22 1.76 -1.54 0.33
CA ASP A 22 1.81 -1.37 -1.12
C ASP A 22 0.42 -1.04 -1.68
N GLY A 23 -0.64 -1.50 -1.03
CA GLY A 23 -2.00 -1.14 -1.41
C GLY A 23 -2.30 0.35 -1.22
N PHE A 24 -1.65 1.02 -0.26
CA PHE A 24 -1.72 2.47 -0.13
C PHE A 24 -1.04 3.16 -1.33
N ASP A 25 0.18 2.74 -1.67
CA ASP A 25 0.95 3.30 -2.78
C ASP A 25 0.22 3.14 -4.13
N PHE A 26 -0.30 1.94 -4.38
CA PHE A 26 -1.12 1.65 -5.55
C PHE A 26 -2.44 2.42 -5.52
N GLY A 27 -3.04 2.63 -4.35
CA GLY A 27 -4.23 3.44 -4.17
C GLY A 27 -4.01 4.90 -4.56
N VAL A 28 -2.92 5.50 -4.09
CA VAL A 28 -2.52 6.86 -4.46
C VAL A 28 -2.23 6.95 -5.96
N GLY A 29 -1.51 5.98 -6.53
CA GLY A 29 -1.26 5.91 -7.97
C GLY A 29 -2.53 5.78 -8.81
N THR A 30 -3.51 4.99 -8.36
CA THR A 30 -4.81 4.81 -9.03
C THR A 30 -5.63 6.11 -9.00
N LEU A 31 -5.58 6.85 -7.89
CA LEU A 31 -6.30 8.12 -7.73
C LEU A 31 -5.56 9.31 -8.36
N TYR A 32 -4.27 9.17 -8.68
CA TYR A 32 -3.42 10.22 -9.25
C TYR A 32 -4.05 10.98 -10.44
N PRO A 33 -4.59 10.33 -11.49
CA PRO A 33 -5.22 11.05 -12.61
C PRO A 33 -6.54 11.74 -12.23
N PHE A 34 -7.20 11.33 -11.14
CA PHE A 34 -8.51 11.86 -10.73
C PHE A 34 -8.39 13.02 -9.73
N LEU A 35 -7.45 12.92 -8.79
CA LEU A 35 -7.23 13.88 -7.71
C LEU A 35 -6.04 14.83 -7.97
N GLY A 36 -5.03 14.39 -8.72
CA GLY A 36 -3.83 15.18 -9.04
C GLY A 36 -4.05 16.19 -10.16
N LYS A 37 -4.99 17.13 -9.98
CA LYS A 37 -5.36 18.11 -11.02
C LYS A 37 -4.38 19.26 -11.14
N THR A 38 -3.77 19.68 -10.03
CA THR A 38 -2.74 20.74 -10.01
C THR A 38 -1.36 20.17 -9.68
N ASP A 39 -0.31 20.93 -9.98
CA ASP A 39 1.05 20.53 -9.61
C ASP A 39 1.25 20.46 -8.09
N GLN A 40 0.49 21.24 -7.33
CA GLN A 40 0.47 21.16 -5.87
C GLN A 40 -0.15 19.84 -5.41
N ASP A 41 -1.30 19.45 -5.94
CA ASP A 41 -1.97 18.19 -5.58
C ASP A 41 -1.07 16.99 -5.90
N LYS A 42 -0.46 16.98 -7.10
CA LYS A 42 0.45 15.91 -7.53
C LYS A 42 1.65 15.75 -6.59
N ARG A 43 2.26 16.86 -6.19
CA ARG A 43 3.38 16.85 -5.23
C ARG A 43 2.94 16.35 -3.86
N MET A 44 1.78 16.79 -3.38
CA MET A 44 1.24 16.37 -2.09
C MET A 44 0.92 14.87 -2.06
N MET A 45 0.38 14.33 -3.17
CA MET A 45 0.12 12.90 -3.33
C MET A 45 1.42 12.09 -3.34
N ILE A 46 2.44 12.50 -4.09
CA ILE A 46 3.73 11.79 -4.13
C ILE A 46 4.42 11.81 -2.77
N ASN A 47 4.46 12.96 -2.09
CA ASN A 47 5.05 13.09 -0.76
C ASN A 47 4.28 12.34 0.34
N SER A 48 3.08 11.81 0.04
CA SER A 48 2.30 11.01 1.00
C SER A 48 2.68 9.52 0.99
N ILE A 49 3.22 9.01 -0.11
CA ILE A 49 3.68 7.62 -0.29
C ILE A 49 4.99 7.38 0.47
N GLY A 50 5.87 8.37 0.51
CA GLY A 50 7.15 8.30 1.18
C GLY A 50 7.79 9.68 1.37
N PRO A 51 8.86 9.78 2.18
CA PRO A 51 9.63 11.02 2.35
C PRO A 51 10.23 11.53 1.04
#